data_AF-E0VHF1-F1
#
_entry.id   AF-E0VHF1-F1
#
_cell.length_a   1.000
_cell.length_b   1.000
_cell.length_c   1.000
_cell.angle_alpha   90.00
_cell.angle_beta   90.00
_cell.angle_gamma   90.00
#
_symmetry.space_group_name_H-M   'P 1'
#
loop_
_entity.id
_entity.type
_entity.pdbx_description
1 polymer ?
#
loop_
_entity_poly.entity_id
_entity_poly.type
_entity_poly.pdbx_seq_one_letter_code
_entity_poly.pdbx_strand_id
1 'polypeptide(L)'
;MFVAILFVGILRGCHAVNNHDLINNDLKLMNSELGKLNSLTGYVSWKLSTEPSEEFTLKLIKLGGIQINWHFDYYYQFRQFYLLCRGPNYNLDESRKLMKVLGELETIYETSQVCISSGICLRGEPDLERIMTKSRDPNVLYWAWVEWRNKVGPPSRTLYPTMVKLLNRGARNGGYNEIGECWREELEMDNLELIVENLYNEIEPLYKALHAVVRYKLNKFYGNDLISLYEPLPAHLLGNMWAQNWGSLLDIITDFNKEYSLTYYLQKRNYTVVDMVKKAEDFYVSIGFKPMTPAFWKYSKFNKNAENGSTCHGTAANMFQPGDYRIILCAEINEEDFSVIHHEMGHVAYYMQYENLPAIFQDGVNSAFQESIGDAIMLGVTSPPHLNRLGLLEEINNNPDLEIKLLLYQGLNKIPQIPYALLLEKWRWNVFKGEISPLNYNSAWWELREKYQGVKSPSKRSEKNFDPSAKFHINDNKPYIRYFLSSILQMQLFEAMCKASIYGNDYFNKTLPIPLHKCDIYGSTTSTKNLRKMMSLGSSITWKEGLKMVTGTNEYSARPLLQYYQPLYEWLLKMIRNYNIPVGWIKI
;
A
#
# COMPACT_ATOMS: atom_id res chain seq x y z
N MET A 1 -8.50 7.12 -2.18
CA MET A 1 -9.10 8.45 -1.92
C MET A 1 -10.09 8.47 -0.73
N PHE A 2 -10.32 7.36 0.03
CA PHE A 2 -11.49 7.24 0.94
C PHE A 2 -11.31 6.92 2.41
N VAL A 3 -10.10 6.77 2.96
CA VAL A 3 -9.97 6.41 4.39
C VAL A 3 -9.19 7.44 5.21
N ALA A 4 -8.62 8.49 4.59
CA ALA A 4 -7.79 9.47 5.30
C ALA A 4 -8.46 10.85 5.55
N ILE A 5 -9.63 11.14 4.97
CA ILE A 5 -10.26 12.47 5.10
C ILE A 5 -10.98 12.66 6.45
N LEU A 6 -11.13 11.61 7.26
CA LEU A 6 -11.87 11.70 8.53
C LEU A 6 -11.16 12.42 9.68
N PHE A 7 -9.99 13.01 9.45
CA PHE A 7 -9.30 13.83 10.46
C PHE A 7 -8.83 15.21 9.97
N VAL A 8 -9.25 15.68 8.79
CA VAL A 8 -8.82 17.01 8.30
C VAL A 8 -9.79 18.14 8.68
N GLY A 9 -11.00 17.82 9.16
CA GLY A 9 -12.05 18.83 9.33
C GLY A 9 -12.79 18.92 10.66
N ILE A 10 -12.72 17.92 11.54
CA ILE A 10 -13.51 17.96 12.77
C ILE A 10 -12.69 18.65 13.85
N LEU A 11 -12.98 19.93 14.09
CA LEU A 11 -12.59 20.64 15.30
C LEU A 11 -13.21 19.90 16.50
N ARG A 12 -12.37 19.35 17.40
CA ARG A 12 -12.81 18.58 18.56
C ARG A 12 -12.37 19.29 19.85
N GLY A 13 -13.32 19.54 20.74
CA GLY A 13 -13.05 20.04 22.09
C GLY A 13 -13.50 19.01 23.13
N CYS A 14 -12.58 18.26 23.73
CA CYS A 14 -12.89 17.29 24.77
C CYS A 14 -12.74 17.95 26.16
N HIS A 15 -13.84 18.17 26.89
CA HIS A 15 -13.88 18.72 28.27
C HIS A 15 -14.65 17.77 29.21
N ALA A 16 -14.30 17.68 30.49
CA ALA A 16 -14.83 16.70 31.45
C ALA A 16 -15.81 17.31 32.49
N VAL A 17 -17.02 16.73 32.65
CA VAL A 17 -17.97 16.91 33.78
C VAL A 17 -18.66 15.55 34.12
N ASN A 18 -19.52 15.42 35.15
CA ASN A 18 -19.95 14.14 35.77
C ASN A 18 -21.44 13.78 35.57
N ASN A 19 -21.81 12.79 34.72
CA ASN A 19 -23.05 11.99 34.83
C ASN A 19 -23.10 10.76 33.87
N HIS A 20 -23.50 9.57 34.34
CA HIS A 20 -23.34 8.28 33.62
C HIS A 20 -24.42 7.95 32.56
N ASP A 21 -25.69 8.33 32.76
CA ASP A 21 -26.79 7.95 31.84
C ASP A 21 -26.85 8.82 30.57
N LEU A 22 -26.25 10.01 30.62
CA LEU A 22 -26.13 10.94 29.48
C LEU A 22 -25.13 10.41 28.43
N ILE A 23 -24.03 9.81 28.87
CA ILE A 23 -22.91 9.35 28.01
C ILE A 23 -23.34 8.36 26.93
N ASN A 24 -24.15 7.36 27.28
CA ASN A 24 -24.58 6.35 26.31
C ASN A 24 -25.50 6.93 25.23
N ASN A 25 -26.28 7.95 25.57
CA ASN A 25 -27.11 8.66 24.59
C ASN A 25 -26.25 9.58 23.72
N ASP A 26 -25.27 10.26 24.31
CA ASP A 26 -24.33 11.13 23.58
C ASP A 26 -23.46 10.33 22.59
N LEU A 27 -22.96 9.16 22.98
CA LEU A 27 -22.20 8.28 22.09
C LEU A 27 -23.06 7.65 20.99
N LYS A 28 -24.35 7.39 21.25
CA LYS A 28 -25.29 6.94 20.20
C LYS A 28 -25.59 8.05 19.20
N LEU A 29 -25.88 9.25 19.69
CA LEU A 29 -25.99 10.45 18.86
C LEU A 29 -24.72 10.64 18.05
N MET A 30 -23.56 10.37 18.68
CA MET A 30 -22.27 10.51 18.03
C MET A 30 -22.07 9.64 16.82
N ASN A 31 -22.25 8.35 17.05
CA ASN A 31 -22.09 7.39 15.98
C ASN A 31 -23.12 7.62 14.86
N SER A 32 -24.30 8.16 15.19
CA SER A 32 -25.32 8.55 14.20
C SER A 32 -24.87 9.73 13.34
N GLU A 33 -24.38 10.83 13.93
CA GLU A 33 -23.91 11.99 13.18
C GLU A 33 -22.63 11.69 12.40
N LEU A 34 -21.68 10.97 13.00
CA LEU A 34 -20.47 10.52 12.32
C LEU A 34 -20.82 9.62 11.14
N GLY A 35 -21.76 8.68 11.29
CA GLY A 35 -22.23 7.85 10.18
C GLY A 35 -22.82 8.67 9.02
N LYS A 36 -23.63 9.69 9.32
CA LYS A 36 -24.17 10.61 8.29
C LYS A 36 -23.07 11.39 7.59
N LEU A 37 -22.11 11.94 8.35
CA LEU A 37 -21.00 12.71 7.79
C LEU A 37 -20.09 11.82 6.93
N ASN A 38 -19.77 10.62 7.41
CA ASN A 38 -18.97 9.63 6.68
C ASN A 38 -19.65 9.26 5.37
N SER A 39 -20.96 9.04 5.38
CA SER A 39 -21.71 8.71 4.17
C SER A 39 -21.71 9.86 3.16
N LEU A 40 -21.95 11.09 3.62
CA LEU A 40 -21.93 12.26 2.75
C LEU A 40 -20.54 12.51 2.15
N THR A 41 -19.50 12.33 2.96
CA THR A 41 -18.10 12.45 2.54
C THR A 41 -17.73 11.35 1.56
N GLY A 42 -18.10 10.10 1.84
CA GLY A 42 -17.93 8.97 0.93
C GLY A 42 -18.62 9.21 -0.41
N TYR A 43 -19.82 9.78 -0.43
CA TYR A 43 -20.50 10.14 -1.67
C TYR A 43 -19.77 11.24 -2.45
N VAL A 44 -19.44 12.37 -1.80
CA VAL A 44 -18.80 13.52 -2.48
C VAL A 44 -17.43 13.14 -3.01
N SER A 45 -16.63 12.48 -2.18
CA SER A 45 -15.32 12.02 -2.63
C SER A 45 -15.49 11.01 -3.78
N TRP A 46 -16.49 10.11 -3.78
CA TRP A 46 -16.68 9.11 -4.85
C TRP A 46 -16.95 9.80 -6.17
N LYS A 47 -17.78 10.84 -6.12
CA LYS A 47 -18.03 11.71 -7.26
C LYS A 47 -16.78 12.43 -7.71
N LEU A 48 -15.94 12.95 -6.83
CA LEU A 48 -14.66 13.53 -7.23
C LEU A 48 -13.74 12.52 -7.92
N SER A 49 -13.64 11.29 -7.42
CA SER A 49 -12.78 10.25 -8.01
C SER A 49 -13.22 9.82 -9.41
N THR A 50 -14.54 9.85 -9.66
CA THR A 50 -15.14 9.27 -10.87
C THR A 50 -15.59 10.32 -11.88
N GLU A 51 -15.93 11.51 -11.41
CA GLU A 51 -16.50 12.65 -12.15
C GLU A 51 -15.97 13.98 -11.54
N PRO A 52 -14.66 14.30 -11.69
CA PRO A 52 -14.07 15.49 -11.09
C PRO A 52 -14.79 16.78 -11.54
N SER A 53 -15.18 17.63 -10.58
CA SER A 53 -15.77 18.94 -10.88
C SER A 53 -15.49 19.95 -9.77
N GLU A 54 -15.43 21.23 -10.14
CA GLU A 54 -15.27 22.33 -9.19
C GLU A 54 -16.41 22.34 -8.15
N GLU A 55 -17.62 21.97 -8.55
CA GLU A 55 -18.77 21.87 -7.65
C GLU A 55 -18.52 20.86 -6.51
N PHE A 56 -18.07 19.65 -6.84
CA PHE A 56 -17.78 18.64 -5.82
C PHE A 56 -16.55 19.00 -4.99
N THR A 57 -15.57 19.68 -5.56
CA THR A 57 -14.41 20.19 -4.82
C THR A 57 -14.84 21.20 -3.77
N LEU A 58 -15.71 22.14 -4.14
CA LEU A 58 -16.29 23.11 -3.20
C LEU A 58 -17.16 22.44 -2.13
N LYS A 59 -17.92 21.39 -2.49
CA LYS A 59 -18.67 20.59 -1.52
C LYS A 59 -17.74 19.90 -0.53
N LEU A 60 -16.65 19.28 -0.99
CA LEU A 60 -15.68 18.63 -0.12
C LEU A 60 -15.01 19.62 0.84
N ILE A 61 -14.65 20.82 0.35
CA ILE A 61 -14.10 21.91 1.19
C ILE A 61 -15.12 22.34 2.25
N LYS A 62 -16.41 22.45 1.90
CA LYS A 62 -17.46 22.77 2.88
C LYS A 62 -17.61 21.68 3.93
N LEU A 63 -17.58 20.41 3.54
CA LEU A 63 -17.63 19.27 4.47
C LEU A 63 -16.43 19.26 5.41
N GLY A 64 -15.23 19.53 4.90
CA GLY A 64 -14.00 19.66 5.69
C GLY A 64 -14.00 20.87 6.65
N GLY A 65 -14.97 21.78 6.55
CA GLY A 65 -15.16 22.89 7.48
C GLY A 65 -16.24 22.65 8.54
N ILE A 66 -16.91 21.50 8.54
CA ILE A 66 -17.95 21.17 9.52
C ILE A 66 -17.30 20.90 10.88
N GLN A 67 -17.61 21.75 11.85
CA GLN A 67 -17.25 21.54 13.24
C GLN A 67 -18.32 20.67 13.89
N ILE A 68 -17.91 19.60 14.57
CA ILE A 68 -18.79 18.86 15.46
C ILE A 68 -18.16 18.97 16.84
N ASN A 69 -18.80 19.74 17.72
CA ASN A 69 -18.39 19.89 19.10
C ASN A 69 -19.10 18.84 19.93
N TRP A 70 -18.31 17.95 20.52
CA TRP A 70 -18.77 16.88 21.38
C TRP A 70 -18.35 17.20 22.80
N HIS A 71 -19.30 17.26 23.73
CA HIS A 71 -18.99 17.36 25.15
C HIS A 71 -19.22 15.98 25.79
N PHE A 72 -18.21 15.47 26.49
CA PHE A 72 -18.27 14.15 27.12
C PHE A 72 -18.03 14.22 28.62
N ASP A 73 -18.93 13.61 29.37
CA ASP A 73 -18.86 13.53 30.81
C ASP A 73 -18.17 12.22 31.26
N TYR A 74 -16.84 12.20 31.27
CA TYR A 74 -15.96 11.14 31.83
C TYR A 74 -15.90 9.73 31.15
N TYR A 75 -14.86 8.99 31.56
CA TYR A 75 -14.32 7.74 31.00
C TYR A 75 -15.15 6.47 31.28
N TYR A 76 -15.90 5.96 30.30
CA TYR A 76 -16.35 4.55 30.29
C TYR A 76 -16.28 3.86 28.91
N GLN A 77 -15.92 4.56 27.83
CA GLN A 77 -15.55 3.96 26.53
C GLN A 77 -14.17 4.48 26.07
N PHE A 78 -13.13 4.15 26.85
CA PHE A 78 -11.74 4.62 26.66
C PHE A 78 -11.30 4.61 25.19
N ARG A 79 -11.62 3.54 24.45
CA ARG A 79 -11.24 3.40 23.04
C ARG A 79 -11.95 4.41 22.12
N GLN A 80 -13.27 4.59 22.24
CA GLN A 80 -13.98 5.58 21.41
C GLN A 80 -13.47 6.98 21.68
N PHE A 81 -13.30 7.33 22.96
CA PHE A 81 -12.78 8.62 23.36
C PHE A 81 -11.35 8.86 22.87
N TYR A 82 -10.48 7.86 22.99
CA TYR A 82 -9.11 7.92 22.47
C TYR A 82 -9.10 8.13 20.95
N LEU A 83 -9.86 7.34 20.19
CA LEU A 83 -9.97 7.50 18.73
C LEU A 83 -10.56 8.87 18.37
N LEU A 84 -11.44 9.41 19.20
CA LEU A 84 -12.05 10.70 18.98
C LEU A 84 -11.12 11.87 19.37
N CYS A 85 -10.36 11.80 20.44
CA CYS A 85 -9.57 12.97 20.88
C CYS A 85 -8.13 12.96 20.33
N ARG A 86 -7.70 11.92 19.60
CA ARG A 86 -6.38 11.87 18.95
C ARG A 86 -6.33 12.61 17.59
N GLY A 87 -5.14 13.00 17.16
CA GLY A 87 -4.87 13.57 15.84
C GLY A 87 -4.80 15.10 15.79
N PRO A 88 -4.51 15.67 14.60
CA PRO A 88 -4.32 17.11 14.45
C PRO A 88 -5.64 17.88 14.60
N ASN A 89 -5.53 19.14 15.05
CA ASN A 89 -6.66 20.04 15.26
C ASN A 89 -6.50 21.33 14.43
N TYR A 90 -7.37 21.58 13.45
CA TYR A 90 -7.24 22.72 12.54
C TYR A 90 -8.39 23.71 12.73
N ASN A 91 -8.11 25.00 12.83
CA ASN A 91 -9.18 26.00 12.72
C ASN A 91 -9.70 26.10 11.27
N LEU A 92 -10.85 26.75 11.08
CA LEU A 92 -11.52 26.80 9.78
C LEU A 92 -10.67 27.43 8.66
N ASP A 93 -9.83 28.43 8.97
CA ASP A 93 -8.92 29.05 8.01
C ASP A 93 -7.76 28.12 7.64
N GLU A 94 -7.20 27.42 8.64
CA GLU A 94 -6.16 26.41 8.45
C GLU A 94 -6.67 25.24 7.59
N SER A 95 -7.84 24.69 7.90
CA SER A 95 -8.45 23.60 7.13
C SER A 95 -8.67 24.00 5.68
N ARG A 96 -9.21 25.20 5.41
CA ARG A 96 -9.41 25.68 4.02
C ARG A 96 -8.09 25.81 3.27
N LYS A 97 -7.06 26.41 3.90
CA LYS A 97 -5.74 26.56 3.28
C LYS A 97 -5.08 25.22 3.02
N LEU A 98 -5.18 24.29 3.96
CA LEU A 98 -4.63 22.94 3.84
C LEU A 98 -5.31 22.17 2.71
N MET A 99 -6.65 22.14 2.69
CA MET A 99 -7.42 21.46 1.64
C MET A 99 -7.15 22.03 0.26
N LYS A 100 -6.98 23.35 0.13
CA LYS A 100 -6.59 23.98 -1.13
C LYS A 100 -5.23 23.50 -1.61
N VAL A 101 -4.21 23.52 -0.75
CA VAL A 101 -2.84 23.09 -1.10
C VAL A 101 -2.79 21.59 -1.43
N LEU A 102 -3.51 20.76 -0.68
CA LEU A 102 -3.62 19.32 -0.98
C LEU A 102 -4.28 19.07 -2.33
N GLY A 103 -5.40 19.74 -2.63
CA GLY A 103 -6.07 19.61 -3.92
C GLY A 103 -5.21 20.08 -5.10
N GLU A 104 -4.41 21.14 -4.92
CA GLU A 104 -3.45 21.59 -5.93
C GLU A 104 -2.33 20.56 -6.16
N LEU A 105 -1.79 19.95 -5.10
CA LEU A 105 -0.79 18.88 -5.20
C LEU A 105 -1.33 17.63 -5.91
N GLU A 106 -2.54 17.18 -5.53
CA GLU A 106 -3.23 16.06 -6.17
C GLU A 106 -3.46 16.34 -7.66
N THR A 107 -3.99 17.53 -7.98
CA THR A 107 -4.21 17.98 -9.37
C THR A 107 -2.91 17.98 -10.18
N ILE A 108 -1.80 18.45 -9.61
CA ILE A 108 -0.48 18.43 -10.29
C ILE A 108 -0.12 17.00 -10.69
N TYR A 109 -0.29 16.01 -9.79
CA TYR A 109 0.05 14.64 -10.10
C TYR A 109 -0.87 14.03 -11.16
N GLU A 110 -2.19 14.16 -10.98
CA GLU A 110 -3.20 13.51 -11.81
C GLU A 110 -3.29 14.07 -13.23
N THR A 111 -3.08 15.38 -13.38
CA THR A 111 -3.23 16.08 -14.67
C THR A 111 -1.91 16.24 -15.44
N SER A 112 -0.77 15.95 -14.81
CA SER A 112 0.54 16.08 -15.46
C SER A 112 0.70 15.09 -16.61
N GLN A 113 1.20 15.61 -17.73
CA GLN A 113 1.51 14.84 -18.93
C GLN A 113 2.88 15.21 -19.49
N VAL A 114 3.57 14.21 -20.04
CA VAL A 114 4.82 14.34 -20.78
C VAL A 114 4.51 14.19 -22.26
N CYS A 115 4.77 15.24 -23.05
CA CYS A 115 4.47 15.24 -24.48
C CYS A 115 5.73 15.00 -25.31
N ILE A 116 5.62 14.13 -26.31
CA ILE A 116 6.68 13.88 -27.30
C ILE A 116 6.53 14.81 -28.51
N SER A 117 7.57 14.92 -29.34
CA SER A 117 7.62 15.85 -30.48
C SER A 117 6.50 15.65 -31.51
N SER A 118 5.89 14.46 -31.58
CA SER A 118 4.73 14.18 -32.43
C SER A 118 3.41 14.77 -31.91
N GLY A 119 3.41 15.40 -30.74
CA GLY A 119 2.22 15.98 -30.11
C GLY A 119 1.43 15.01 -29.22
N ILE A 120 1.86 13.75 -29.10
CA ILE A 120 1.25 12.76 -28.20
C ILE A 120 1.68 13.07 -26.76
N CYS A 121 0.72 13.16 -25.83
CA CYS A 121 0.97 13.41 -24.41
C CYS A 121 0.65 12.16 -23.57
N LEU A 122 1.63 11.73 -22.78
CA LEU A 122 1.59 10.53 -21.94
C LEU A 122 1.41 10.89 -20.47
N ARG A 123 0.52 10.20 -19.77
CA ARG A 123 0.37 10.33 -18.30
C ARG A 123 1.39 9.47 -17.56
N GLY A 124 1.70 9.82 -16.31
CA GLY A 124 2.55 8.99 -15.44
C GLY A 124 2.02 7.55 -15.34
N GLU A 125 0.75 7.44 -14.96
CA GLU A 125 -0.01 6.19 -14.90
C GLU A 125 -1.20 6.26 -15.89
N PRO A 126 -1.40 5.27 -16.78
CA PRO A 126 -0.61 4.06 -16.96
C PRO A 126 0.50 4.18 -18.02
N ASP A 127 0.58 5.29 -18.76
CA ASP A 127 1.34 5.34 -20.03
C ASP A 127 2.86 5.24 -19.83
N LEU A 128 3.43 6.11 -18.99
CA LEU A 128 4.86 6.07 -18.70
C LEU A 128 5.23 4.83 -17.87
N GLU A 129 4.40 4.42 -16.92
CA GLU A 129 4.61 3.17 -16.17
C GLU A 129 4.70 1.96 -17.09
N ARG A 130 3.83 1.86 -18.10
CA ARG A 130 3.90 0.80 -19.11
C ARG A 130 5.22 0.81 -19.89
N ILE A 131 5.74 1.99 -20.21
CA ILE A 131 7.06 2.13 -20.84
C ILE A 131 8.14 1.60 -19.90
N MET A 132 8.11 1.98 -18.61
CA MET A 132 9.06 1.51 -17.61
C MET A 132 9.04 -0.02 -17.43
N THR A 133 7.86 -0.63 -17.53
CA THR A 133 7.66 -2.08 -17.37
C THR A 133 8.10 -2.87 -18.61
N LYS A 134 7.78 -2.38 -19.82
CA LYS A 134 7.95 -3.15 -21.08
C LYS A 134 9.23 -2.84 -21.85
N SER A 135 9.74 -1.61 -21.77
CA SER A 135 10.93 -1.22 -22.51
C SER A 135 12.18 -1.89 -21.92
N ARG A 136 13.15 -2.15 -22.80
CA ARG A 136 14.52 -2.54 -22.48
C ARG A 136 15.54 -1.59 -23.10
N ASP A 137 15.07 -0.46 -23.65
CA ASP A 137 15.96 0.58 -24.17
C ASP A 137 16.32 1.56 -23.04
N PRO A 138 17.60 1.64 -22.64
CA PRO A 138 18.02 2.49 -21.53
C PRO A 138 17.75 3.97 -21.78
N ASN A 139 17.79 4.45 -23.03
CA ASN A 139 17.54 5.85 -23.36
C ASN A 139 16.05 6.20 -23.23
N VAL A 140 15.17 5.30 -23.67
CA VAL A 140 13.71 5.47 -23.52
C VAL A 140 13.32 5.46 -22.04
N LEU A 141 13.88 4.52 -21.27
CA LEU A 141 13.66 4.43 -19.83
C LEU A 141 14.19 5.67 -19.10
N TYR A 142 15.36 6.16 -19.49
CA TYR A 142 15.96 7.38 -18.94
C TYR A 142 15.05 8.58 -19.19
N TRP A 143 14.61 8.76 -20.43
CA TRP A 143 13.72 9.85 -20.83
C TRP A 143 12.42 9.82 -20.03
N ALA A 144 11.72 8.69 -19.99
CA ALA A 144 10.46 8.56 -19.27
C ALA A 144 10.62 8.89 -17.78
N TRP A 145 11.69 8.39 -17.17
CA TRP A 145 12.00 8.61 -15.76
C TRP A 145 12.31 10.08 -15.43
N VAL A 146 13.12 10.74 -16.27
CA VAL A 146 13.54 12.15 -16.07
C VAL A 146 12.39 13.09 -16.33
N GLU A 147 11.67 12.92 -17.43
CA GLU A 147 10.61 13.84 -17.83
C GLU A 147 9.42 13.80 -16.88
N TRP A 148 9.05 12.62 -16.37
CA TRP A 148 8.00 12.52 -15.34
C TRP A 148 8.35 13.35 -14.09
N ARG A 149 9.58 13.20 -13.60
CA ARG A 149 10.07 13.95 -12.43
C ARG A 149 10.21 15.45 -12.69
N ASN A 150 10.59 15.84 -13.91
CA ASN A 150 10.68 17.24 -14.29
C ASN A 150 9.29 17.89 -14.44
N LYS A 151 8.28 17.10 -14.82
CA LYS A 151 6.91 17.60 -14.98
C LYS A 151 6.21 17.81 -13.64
N VAL A 152 6.33 16.85 -12.71
CA VAL A 152 5.61 16.85 -11.43
C VAL A 152 6.42 17.49 -10.30
N GLY A 153 7.74 17.32 -10.30
CA GLY A 153 8.63 17.76 -9.21
C GLY A 153 8.57 19.26 -8.93
N PRO A 154 9.06 20.11 -9.85
CA PRO A 154 9.15 21.55 -9.65
C PRO A 154 7.84 22.24 -9.21
N PRO A 155 6.66 21.99 -9.81
CA PRO A 155 5.43 22.61 -9.33
C PRO A 155 5.00 22.12 -7.95
N SER A 156 5.12 20.83 -7.64
CA SER A 156 4.81 20.34 -6.28
C SER A 156 5.76 20.94 -5.23
N ARG A 157 7.02 21.20 -5.60
CA ARG A 157 8.02 21.80 -4.70
C ARG A 157 7.60 23.15 -4.14
N THR A 158 6.89 23.97 -4.92
CA THR A 158 6.47 25.31 -4.46
C THR A 158 5.37 25.25 -3.41
N LEU A 159 4.62 24.15 -3.35
CA LEU A 159 3.46 23.97 -2.48
C LEU A 159 3.78 23.13 -1.23
N TYR A 160 4.64 22.12 -1.37
CA TYR A 160 4.91 21.14 -0.32
C TYR A 160 5.37 21.75 1.02
N PRO A 161 6.27 22.77 1.08
CA PRO A 161 6.65 23.41 2.35
C PRO A 161 5.46 24.06 3.08
N THR A 162 4.53 24.67 2.32
CA THR A 162 3.31 25.27 2.88
C THR A 162 2.41 24.18 3.47
N MET A 163 2.26 23.06 2.76
CA MET A 163 1.51 21.89 3.25
C MET A 163 2.09 21.39 4.58
N VAL A 164 3.41 21.14 4.64
CA VAL A 164 4.11 20.67 5.85
C VAL A 164 3.89 21.64 7.02
N LYS A 165 4.02 22.95 6.78
CA LYS A 165 3.82 23.98 7.81
C LYS A 165 2.40 23.97 8.37
N LEU A 166 1.38 23.84 7.51
CA LEU A 166 -0.02 23.77 7.91
C LEU A 166 -0.30 22.47 8.69
N LEU A 167 0.15 21.33 8.19
CA LEU A 167 0.01 20.03 8.85
C LEU A 167 0.59 20.05 10.27
N ASN A 168 1.84 20.51 10.42
CA ASN A 168 2.50 20.63 11.72
C ASN A 168 1.87 21.67 12.64
N ARG A 169 1.16 22.67 12.11
CA ARG A 169 0.41 23.61 12.94
C ARG A 169 -0.81 22.92 13.56
N GLY A 170 -1.58 22.19 12.75
CA GLY A 170 -2.71 21.42 13.29
C GLY A 170 -2.29 20.35 14.28
N ALA A 171 -1.17 19.66 14.02
CA ALA A 171 -0.61 18.72 14.98
C ALA A 171 -0.32 19.39 16.34
N ARG A 172 0.32 20.57 16.34
CA ARG A 172 0.62 21.35 17.56
C ARG A 172 -0.63 21.86 18.27
N ASN A 173 -1.64 22.29 17.52
CA ASN A 173 -2.93 22.65 18.11
C ASN A 173 -3.61 21.45 18.78
N GLY A 174 -3.34 20.22 18.31
CA GLY A 174 -3.80 18.96 18.91
C GLY A 174 -2.91 18.43 20.04
N GLY A 175 -1.82 19.13 20.40
CA GLY A 175 -0.91 18.71 21.47
C GLY A 175 0.30 17.86 21.03
N TYR A 176 0.49 17.64 19.73
CA TYR A 176 1.62 16.90 19.16
C TYR A 176 2.77 17.83 18.76
N ASN A 177 3.97 17.30 18.60
CA ASN A 177 5.12 18.08 18.13
C ASN A 177 5.02 18.39 16.63
N GLU A 178 4.61 17.39 15.85
CA GLU A 178 4.59 17.40 14.39
C GLU A 178 3.61 16.36 13.84
N ILE A 179 3.21 16.48 12.57
CA ILE A 179 2.13 15.64 12.01
C ILE A 179 2.48 14.16 11.93
N GLY A 180 3.75 13.82 11.78
CA GLY A 180 4.25 12.46 11.80
C GLY A 180 4.02 11.77 13.14
N GLU A 181 3.95 12.50 14.26
CA GLU A 181 3.60 11.93 15.57
C GLU A 181 2.16 11.43 15.57
N CYS A 182 1.22 12.21 15.04
CA CYS A 182 -0.17 11.79 14.85
C CYS A 182 -0.25 10.53 13.97
N TRP A 183 0.57 10.48 12.91
CA TRP A 183 0.58 9.34 11.99
C TRP A 183 1.13 8.07 12.62
N ARG A 184 2.16 8.18 13.46
CA ARG A 184 2.71 7.04 14.18
C ARG A 184 1.79 6.58 15.31
N GLU A 185 1.10 7.51 15.97
CA GLU A 185 0.11 7.20 17.00
C GLU A 185 -1.06 6.37 16.44
N GLU A 186 -1.46 6.57 15.18
CA GLU A 186 -2.52 5.78 14.54
C GLU A 186 -2.28 4.27 14.66
N LEU A 187 -1.02 3.86 14.55
CA LEU A 187 -0.58 2.46 14.61
C LEU A 187 -0.50 1.91 16.03
N GLU A 188 -0.49 2.77 17.05
CA GLU A 188 -0.39 2.46 18.47
C GLU A 188 0.83 1.58 18.83
N MET A 189 1.93 1.82 18.12
CA MET A 189 3.19 1.11 18.33
C MET A 189 4.19 2.05 18.99
N ASP A 190 4.42 1.84 20.28
CA ASP A 190 5.48 2.54 21.01
C ASP A 190 6.83 2.25 20.35
N ASN A 191 7.67 3.28 20.21
CA ASN A 191 8.99 3.17 19.57
C ASN A 191 8.97 2.61 18.14
N LEU A 192 7.92 2.92 17.37
CA LEU A 192 7.75 2.46 15.99
C LEU A 192 9.03 2.60 15.13
N GLU A 193 9.73 3.74 15.23
CA GLU A 193 10.96 3.99 14.45
C GLU A 193 12.05 2.94 14.69
N LEU A 194 12.19 2.45 15.93
CA LEU A 194 13.13 1.39 16.28
C LEU A 194 12.63 0.01 15.82
N ILE A 195 11.33 -0.26 15.99
CA ILE A 195 10.70 -1.52 15.58
C ILE A 195 10.91 -1.75 14.08
N VAL A 196 10.62 -0.74 13.25
CA VAL A 196 10.73 -0.88 11.79
C VAL A 196 12.18 -0.99 11.33
N GLU A 197 13.13 -0.33 12.02
CA GLU A 197 14.56 -0.49 11.73
C GLU A 197 15.03 -1.91 12.06
N ASN A 198 14.64 -2.46 13.21
CA ASN A 198 15.00 -3.83 13.61
C ASN A 198 14.43 -4.87 12.66
N LEU A 199 13.15 -4.76 12.30
CA LEU A 199 12.51 -5.64 11.31
C LEU A 199 13.20 -5.56 9.96
N TYR A 200 13.61 -4.36 9.53
CA TYR A 200 14.36 -4.22 8.28
C TYR A 200 15.75 -4.85 8.37
N ASN A 201 16.47 -4.71 9.49
CA ASN A 201 17.78 -5.33 9.68
C ASN A 201 17.73 -6.86 9.56
N GLU A 202 16.64 -7.50 9.99
CA GLU A 202 16.43 -8.94 9.78
C GLU A 202 16.24 -9.32 8.30
N ILE A 203 15.59 -8.44 7.52
CA ILE A 203 15.24 -8.66 6.11
C ILE A 203 16.39 -8.23 5.17
N GLU A 204 17.23 -7.30 5.60
CA GLU A 204 18.29 -6.68 4.81
C GLU A 204 19.22 -7.70 4.11
N PRO A 205 19.66 -8.82 4.74
CA PRO A 205 20.49 -9.81 4.06
C PRO A 205 19.83 -10.42 2.82
N LEU A 206 18.53 -10.73 2.89
CA LEU A 206 17.75 -11.22 1.76
C LEU A 206 17.67 -10.16 0.66
N TYR A 207 17.37 -8.90 1.03
CA TYR A 207 17.34 -7.80 0.06
C TYR A 207 18.69 -7.59 -0.64
N LYS A 208 19.80 -7.56 0.12
CA LYS A 208 21.15 -7.38 -0.43
C LYS A 208 21.55 -8.52 -1.37
N ALA A 209 21.15 -9.76 -1.07
CA ALA A 209 21.39 -10.89 -1.96
C ALA A 209 20.58 -10.77 -3.27
N LEU A 210 19.30 -10.39 -3.19
CA LEU A 210 18.46 -10.14 -4.36
C LEU A 210 19.03 -9.00 -5.22
N HIS A 211 19.35 -7.86 -4.59
CA HIS A 211 19.97 -6.70 -5.23
C HIS A 211 21.25 -7.06 -5.97
N ALA A 212 22.16 -7.80 -5.33
CA ALA A 212 23.43 -8.21 -5.92
C ALA A 212 23.24 -9.05 -7.19
N VAL A 213 22.34 -10.04 -7.14
CA VAL A 213 22.04 -10.90 -8.30
C VAL A 213 21.35 -10.11 -9.41
N VAL A 214 20.40 -9.23 -9.08
CA VAL A 214 19.75 -8.34 -10.06
C VAL A 214 20.79 -7.44 -10.73
N ARG A 215 21.67 -6.81 -9.95
CA ARG A 215 22.75 -5.96 -10.49
C ARG A 215 23.70 -6.72 -11.39
N TYR A 216 24.10 -7.92 -11.01
CA TYR A 216 24.93 -8.78 -11.84
C TYR A 216 24.26 -9.10 -13.19
N LYS A 217 22.98 -9.48 -13.17
CA LYS A 217 22.23 -9.81 -14.39
C LYS A 217 21.99 -8.59 -15.28
N LEU A 218 21.66 -7.44 -14.69
CA LEU A 218 21.54 -6.18 -15.42
C LEU A 218 22.88 -5.73 -16.02
N ASN A 219 24.00 -5.92 -15.32
CA ASN A 219 25.34 -5.67 -15.88
C ASN A 219 25.64 -6.56 -17.09
N LYS A 220 25.27 -7.85 -17.04
CA LYS A 220 25.41 -8.75 -18.18
C LYS A 220 24.52 -8.36 -19.36
N PHE A 221 23.34 -7.81 -19.11
CA PHE A 221 22.39 -7.42 -20.14
C PHE A 221 22.69 -6.05 -20.77
N TYR A 222 22.92 -5.01 -19.94
CA TYR A 222 23.13 -3.63 -20.38
C TYR A 222 24.61 -3.25 -20.56
N GLY A 223 25.54 -4.04 -20.02
CA GLY A 223 26.97 -3.76 -20.05
C GLY A 223 27.47 -2.97 -18.84
N ASN A 224 28.80 -2.99 -18.67
CA ASN A 224 29.48 -2.43 -17.51
C ASN A 224 29.45 -0.89 -17.45
N ASP A 225 29.33 -0.24 -18.60
CA ASP A 225 29.29 1.23 -18.69
C ASP A 225 28.01 1.80 -18.08
N LEU A 226 26.89 1.07 -18.18
CA LEU A 226 25.60 1.47 -17.62
C LEU A 226 25.39 0.96 -16.20
N ILE A 227 25.83 -0.26 -15.90
CA ILE A 227 25.64 -0.91 -14.60
C ILE A 227 26.99 -1.33 -14.04
N SER A 228 27.52 -0.62 -13.05
CA SER A 228 28.69 -1.09 -12.30
C SER A 228 28.30 -2.27 -11.38
N LEU A 229 29.22 -3.21 -11.18
CA LEU A 229 29.04 -4.32 -10.24
C LEU A 229 29.16 -3.91 -8.77
N TYR A 230 29.66 -2.72 -8.46
CA TYR A 230 29.94 -2.28 -7.09
C TYR A 230 29.08 -1.10 -6.63
N GLU A 231 28.45 -0.39 -7.56
CA GLU A 231 27.69 0.82 -7.27
C GLU A 231 26.18 0.54 -7.08
N PRO A 232 25.43 1.55 -6.59
CA PRO A 232 23.98 1.55 -6.65
C PRO A 232 23.42 1.38 -8.07
N LEU A 233 22.26 0.73 -8.18
CA LEU A 233 21.54 0.52 -9.43
C LEU A 233 20.93 1.84 -9.95
N PRO A 234 21.02 2.18 -11.25
CA PRO A 234 20.31 3.32 -11.82
C PRO A 234 18.79 3.14 -11.73
N ALA A 235 18.08 4.10 -11.11
CA ALA A 235 16.66 3.97 -10.77
C ALA A 235 15.71 3.69 -11.95
N HIS A 236 16.07 4.10 -13.17
CA HIS A 236 15.26 3.95 -14.38
C HIS A 236 15.30 2.55 -15.01
N LEU A 237 16.24 1.68 -14.61
CA LEU A 237 16.44 0.36 -15.24
C LEU A 237 15.80 -0.78 -14.46
N LEU A 238 14.92 -0.45 -13.51
CA LEU A 238 14.39 -1.40 -12.52
C LEU A 238 12.93 -1.77 -12.76
N GLY A 239 12.44 -1.58 -13.99
CA GLY A 239 11.17 -2.15 -14.41
C GLY A 239 9.91 -1.48 -13.84
N ASN A 240 10.06 -0.36 -13.14
CA ASN A 240 9.01 0.44 -12.52
C ASN A 240 9.46 1.90 -12.35
N MET A 241 8.54 2.86 -12.43
CA MET A 241 8.82 4.32 -12.35
C MET A 241 9.58 4.75 -11.08
N TRP A 242 9.41 4.02 -9.98
CA TRP A 242 10.02 4.31 -8.68
C TRP A 242 11.01 3.25 -8.22
N ALA A 243 11.23 2.19 -9.00
CA ALA A 243 12.05 1.03 -8.61
C ALA A 243 11.58 0.37 -7.31
N GLN A 244 10.28 0.40 -7.01
CA GLN A 244 9.71 -0.30 -5.85
C GLN A 244 9.25 -1.73 -6.17
N ASN A 245 9.12 -2.06 -7.46
CA ASN A 245 8.73 -3.36 -7.97
C ASN A 245 9.66 -3.70 -9.15
N TRP A 246 10.32 -4.86 -9.10
CA TRP A 246 11.26 -5.32 -10.12
C TRP A 246 10.76 -6.56 -10.87
N GLY A 247 9.49 -6.95 -10.69
CA GLY A 247 8.91 -8.19 -11.22
C GLY A 247 9.00 -8.29 -12.74
N SER A 248 8.90 -7.15 -13.43
CA SER A 248 9.02 -7.08 -14.89
C SER A 248 10.41 -7.40 -15.44
N LEU A 249 11.44 -7.52 -14.59
CA LEU A 249 12.80 -7.89 -14.99
C LEU A 249 13.03 -9.40 -15.00
N LEU A 250 12.03 -10.23 -14.67
CA LEU A 250 12.19 -11.69 -14.57
C LEU A 250 12.84 -12.31 -15.82
N ASP A 251 12.54 -11.78 -17.00
CA ASP A 251 13.09 -12.15 -18.31
C ASP A 251 14.59 -11.82 -18.47
N ILE A 252 15.09 -10.83 -17.75
CA ILE A 252 16.53 -10.49 -17.71
C ILE A 252 17.26 -11.32 -16.65
N ILE A 253 16.60 -11.56 -15.51
CA ILE A 253 17.24 -12.24 -14.38
C ILE A 253 17.41 -13.74 -14.66
N THR A 254 16.46 -14.34 -15.38
CA THR A 254 16.43 -15.79 -15.58
C THR A 254 16.24 -16.19 -17.04
N ASP A 255 16.91 -17.28 -17.42
CA ASP A 255 16.74 -17.96 -18.71
C ASP A 255 15.68 -19.07 -18.64
N PHE A 256 14.94 -19.17 -17.52
CA PHE A 256 13.89 -20.18 -17.36
C PHE A 256 12.91 -20.04 -18.53
N ASN A 257 12.73 -21.11 -19.31
CA ASN A 257 11.89 -21.14 -20.50
C ASN A 257 10.65 -20.24 -20.33
N LYS A 258 10.37 -19.44 -21.36
CA LYS A 258 9.32 -18.40 -21.43
C LYS A 258 7.88 -18.91 -21.19
N GLU A 259 7.70 -20.14 -20.72
CA GLU A 259 6.46 -20.90 -20.74
C GLU A 259 5.43 -20.47 -19.67
N TYR A 260 5.86 -19.86 -18.56
CA TYR A 260 4.92 -19.37 -17.54
C TYR A 260 4.87 -17.84 -17.47
N SER A 261 3.70 -17.30 -17.79
CA SER A 261 3.26 -15.92 -17.52
C SER A 261 1.77 -15.98 -17.20
N LEU A 262 1.37 -15.54 -16.00
CA LEU A 262 -0.05 -15.54 -15.62
C LEU A 262 -0.88 -14.69 -16.60
N THR A 263 -0.32 -13.54 -17.03
CA THR A 263 -0.89 -12.68 -18.08
C THR A 263 -1.20 -13.47 -19.36
N TYR A 264 -0.28 -14.30 -19.83
CA TYR A 264 -0.50 -15.14 -21.02
C TYR A 264 -1.67 -16.10 -20.83
N TYR A 265 -1.77 -16.77 -19.68
CA TYR A 265 -2.88 -17.71 -19.43
C TYR A 265 -4.23 -17.01 -19.25
N LEU A 266 -4.27 -15.85 -18.59
CA LEU A 266 -5.47 -15.02 -18.48
C LEU A 266 -5.99 -14.66 -19.88
N GLN A 267 -5.09 -14.22 -20.77
CA GLN A 267 -5.43 -13.86 -22.15
C GLN A 267 -5.80 -15.08 -23.00
N LYS A 268 -5.02 -16.17 -22.94
CA LYS A 268 -5.29 -17.43 -23.66
C LYS A 268 -6.63 -18.04 -23.29
N ARG A 269 -7.08 -17.86 -22.05
CA ARG A 269 -8.39 -18.30 -21.56
C ARG A 269 -9.51 -17.28 -21.76
N ASN A 270 -9.26 -16.19 -22.48
CA ASN A 270 -10.22 -15.14 -22.77
C ASN A 270 -10.88 -14.53 -21.52
N TYR A 271 -10.12 -14.34 -20.44
CA TYR A 271 -10.63 -13.64 -19.25
C TYR A 271 -11.00 -12.20 -19.61
N THR A 272 -12.15 -11.75 -19.14
CA THR A 272 -12.45 -10.32 -19.01
C THR A 272 -12.05 -9.82 -17.62
N VAL A 273 -11.94 -8.50 -17.44
CA VAL A 273 -11.73 -7.89 -16.10
C VAL A 273 -12.82 -8.32 -15.12
N VAL A 274 -14.08 -8.40 -15.58
CA VAL A 274 -15.19 -8.86 -14.75
C VAL A 274 -15.00 -10.32 -14.32
N ASP A 275 -14.45 -11.17 -15.19
CA ASP A 275 -14.12 -12.56 -14.81
C ASP A 275 -13.01 -12.61 -13.76
N MET A 276 -12.00 -11.73 -13.84
CA MET A 276 -10.96 -11.62 -12.81
C MET A 276 -11.57 -11.21 -11.46
N VAL A 277 -12.49 -10.23 -11.43
CA VAL A 277 -13.21 -9.82 -10.21
C VAL A 277 -14.09 -10.96 -9.65
N LYS A 278 -14.78 -11.72 -10.51
CA LYS A 278 -15.56 -12.89 -10.10
C LYS A 278 -14.68 -14.00 -9.53
N LYS A 279 -13.48 -14.22 -10.08
CA LYS A 279 -12.51 -15.17 -9.52
C LYS A 279 -11.98 -14.73 -8.17
N ALA A 280 -11.77 -13.44 -7.98
CA ALA A 280 -11.47 -12.92 -6.65
C ALA A 280 -12.63 -13.19 -5.68
N GLU A 281 -13.87 -12.86 -6.04
CA GLU A 281 -15.05 -13.14 -5.21
C GLU A 281 -15.15 -14.64 -4.85
N ASP A 282 -14.97 -15.53 -5.82
CA ASP A 282 -14.96 -16.98 -5.61
C ASP A 282 -13.92 -17.39 -4.56
N PHE A 283 -12.70 -16.85 -4.64
CA PHE A 283 -11.66 -17.14 -3.65
C PHE A 283 -12.07 -16.70 -2.24
N TYR A 284 -12.54 -15.46 -2.08
CA TYR A 284 -13.00 -14.92 -0.79
C TYR A 284 -14.17 -15.74 -0.22
N VAL A 285 -15.14 -16.11 -1.05
CA VAL A 285 -16.28 -16.94 -0.63
C VAL A 285 -15.80 -18.35 -0.21
N SER A 286 -14.87 -18.94 -0.96
CA SER A 286 -14.33 -20.29 -0.65
C SER A 286 -13.69 -20.39 0.74
N ILE A 287 -13.11 -19.28 1.22
CA ILE A 287 -12.46 -19.21 2.54
C ILE A 287 -13.39 -18.62 3.61
N GLY A 288 -14.69 -18.47 3.32
CA GLY A 288 -15.74 -18.18 4.30
C GLY A 288 -16.11 -16.69 4.46
N PHE A 289 -15.71 -15.81 3.53
CA PHE A 289 -16.27 -14.46 3.46
C PHE A 289 -17.64 -14.45 2.77
N LYS A 290 -18.38 -13.35 2.95
CA LYS A 290 -19.65 -13.13 2.25
C LYS A 290 -19.37 -12.76 0.78
N PRO A 291 -20.25 -13.13 -0.17
CA PRO A 291 -20.16 -12.64 -1.55
C PRO A 291 -20.37 -11.12 -1.61
N MET A 292 -19.85 -10.48 -2.65
CA MET A 292 -19.98 -9.04 -2.86
C MET A 292 -21.46 -8.63 -3.04
N THR A 293 -21.79 -7.43 -2.60
CA THR A 293 -23.18 -6.95 -2.61
C THR A 293 -23.67 -6.60 -4.03
N PRO A 294 -24.99 -6.55 -4.27
CA PRO A 294 -25.52 -6.03 -5.53
C PRO A 294 -25.07 -4.59 -5.83
N ALA A 295 -24.89 -3.76 -4.80
CA ALA A 295 -24.40 -2.39 -4.95
C ALA A 295 -22.95 -2.35 -5.43
N PHE A 296 -22.09 -3.25 -4.94
CA PHE A 296 -20.72 -3.41 -5.41
C PHE A 296 -20.67 -3.63 -6.92
N TRP A 297 -21.44 -4.61 -7.43
CA TRP A 297 -21.46 -4.92 -8.86
C TRP A 297 -22.06 -3.80 -9.72
N LYS A 298 -23.05 -3.07 -9.17
CA LYS A 298 -23.74 -2.00 -9.89
C LYS A 298 -22.93 -0.70 -9.98
N TYR A 299 -22.21 -0.33 -8.92
CA TYR A 299 -21.61 1.01 -8.81
C TYR A 299 -20.09 1.05 -8.96
N SER A 300 -19.38 -0.08 -8.84
CA SER A 300 -17.93 -0.14 -9.00
C SER A 300 -17.48 0.17 -10.44
N LYS A 301 -16.23 0.62 -10.57
CA LYS A 301 -15.59 0.96 -11.84
C LYS A 301 -14.44 -0.02 -12.11
N PHE A 302 -14.75 -1.11 -12.81
CA PHE A 302 -13.78 -2.16 -13.09
C PHE A 302 -12.89 -1.83 -14.30
N ASN A 303 -13.50 -1.42 -15.41
CA ASN A 303 -12.81 -1.15 -16.68
C ASN A 303 -12.37 0.31 -16.79
N LYS A 304 -11.34 0.55 -17.60
CA LYS A 304 -10.93 1.88 -18.04
C LYS A 304 -12.00 2.47 -18.96
N ASN A 305 -12.76 3.46 -18.48
CA ASN A 305 -13.55 4.32 -19.36
C ASN A 305 -12.73 5.58 -19.63
N ALA A 306 -12.48 5.88 -20.90
CA ALA A 306 -11.58 6.95 -21.36
C ALA A 306 -12.10 8.39 -21.11
N GLU A 307 -13.17 8.57 -20.34
CA GLU A 307 -13.83 9.87 -20.21
C GLU A 307 -13.54 10.52 -18.84
N ASN A 308 -12.99 11.74 -18.91
CA ASN A 308 -13.03 12.78 -17.88
C ASN A 308 -12.17 12.60 -16.61
N GLY A 309 -10.90 12.20 -16.75
CA GLY A 309 -9.90 12.47 -15.71
C GLY A 309 -10.12 11.76 -14.38
N SER A 310 -10.88 10.66 -14.36
CA SER A 310 -11.05 9.81 -13.17
C SER A 310 -9.72 9.23 -12.70
N THR A 311 -9.55 9.09 -11.38
CA THR A 311 -8.39 8.40 -10.80
C THR A 311 -8.39 6.91 -11.20
N CYS A 312 -7.23 6.39 -11.59
CA CYS A 312 -7.05 4.98 -11.97
C CYS A 312 -6.14 4.22 -11.00
N HIS A 313 -5.84 4.80 -9.85
CA HIS A 313 -5.17 4.07 -8.79
C HIS A 313 -6.19 3.14 -8.11
N GLY A 314 -5.85 1.84 -8.00
CA GLY A 314 -6.68 0.86 -7.27
C GLY A 314 -7.16 1.42 -5.94
N THR A 315 -8.46 1.41 -5.70
CA THR A 315 -9.05 1.96 -4.47
C THR A 315 -10.39 1.31 -4.17
N ALA A 316 -10.53 0.76 -2.97
CA ALA A 316 -11.79 0.40 -2.35
C ALA A 316 -12.42 1.57 -1.55
N ALA A 317 -13.74 1.56 -1.46
CA ALA A 317 -14.51 2.56 -0.73
C ALA A 317 -15.64 1.93 0.08
N ASN A 318 -15.70 2.28 1.37
CA ASN A 318 -16.88 2.11 2.21
C ASN A 318 -17.75 3.37 2.08
N MET A 319 -18.98 3.23 1.59
CA MET A 319 -19.88 4.38 1.42
C MET A 319 -20.66 4.72 2.70
N PHE A 320 -20.43 3.97 3.79
CA PHE A 320 -21.12 4.11 5.07
C PHE A 320 -22.65 4.09 4.94
N GLN A 321 -23.12 3.32 3.96
CA GLN A 321 -24.52 3.02 3.71
C GLN A 321 -24.69 1.50 3.75
N PRO A 322 -25.81 0.98 4.27
CA PRO A 322 -26.02 -0.47 4.37
C PRO A 322 -25.82 -1.16 3.02
N GLY A 323 -24.80 -2.03 2.95
CA GLY A 323 -24.49 -2.84 1.77
C GLY A 323 -23.82 -2.10 0.60
N ASP A 324 -23.45 -0.82 0.73
CA ASP A 324 -22.84 -0.04 -0.35
C ASP A 324 -21.32 0.06 -0.18
N TYR A 325 -20.62 -0.84 -0.88
CA TYR A 325 -19.16 -0.93 -0.95
C TYR A 325 -18.76 -0.95 -2.41
N ARG A 326 -17.66 -0.29 -2.76
CA ARG A 326 -17.31 -0.09 -4.17
C ARG A 326 -15.81 -0.17 -4.38
N ILE A 327 -15.39 -0.43 -5.61
CA ILE A 327 -13.98 -0.35 -6.03
C ILE A 327 -13.82 0.44 -7.32
N ILE A 328 -12.67 1.10 -7.46
CA ILE A 328 -12.16 1.72 -8.68
C ILE A 328 -10.85 1.02 -9.01
N LEU A 329 -10.72 0.47 -10.23
CA LEU A 329 -9.55 -0.30 -10.65
C LEU A 329 -8.90 0.21 -11.93
N CYS A 330 -9.68 0.56 -12.96
CA CYS A 330 -9.17 0.77 -14.32
C CYS A 330 -8.34 -0.41 -14.84
N ALA A 331 -8.68 -1.64 -14.46
CA ALA A 331 -7.86 -2.83 -14.69
C ALA A 331 -7.75 -3.23 -16.17
N GLU A 332 -6.61 -3.80 -16.53
CA GLU A 332 -6.33 -4.50 -17.77
C GLU A 332 -6.18 -6.02 -17.51
N ILE A 333 -6.15 -6.83 -18.59
CA ILE A 333 -6.02 -8.29 -18.49
C ILE A 333 -4.53 -8.64 -18.35
N ASN A 334 -4.01 -8.53 -17.14
CA ASN A 334 -2.63 -8.87 -16.77
C ASN A 334 -2.52 -9.35 -15.31
N GLU A 335 -1.37 -9.89 -14.94
CA GLU A 335 -1.06 -10.41 -13.61
C GLU A 335 -1.01 -9.36 -12.50
N GLU A 336 -0.55 -8.15 -12.82
CA GLU A 336 -0.47 -7.04 -11.85
C GLU A 336 -1.89 -6.63 -11.41
N ASP A 337 -2.77 -6.37 -12.36
CA ASP A 337 -4.18 -6.04 -12.10
C ASP A 337 -4.94 -7.22 -11.49
N PHE A 338 -4.57 -8.47 -11.81
CA PHE A 338 -5.10 -9.64 -11.12
C PHE A 338 -4.77 -9.60 -9.62
N SER A 339 -3.56 -9.19 -9.26
CA SER A 339 -3.14 -9.00 -7.87
C SER A 339 -3.84 -7.82 -7.20
N VAL A 340 -3.91 -6.67 -7.88
CA VAL A 340 -4.61 -5.47 -7.37
C VAL A 340 -6.09 -5.75 -7.09
N ILE A 341 -6.78 -6.50 -7.97
CA ILE A 341 -8.17 -6.89 -7.75
C ILE A 341 -8.33 -7.65 -6.42
N HIS A 342 -7.45 -8.61 -6.13
CA HIS A 342 -7.52 -9.37 -4.87
C HIS A 342 -7.16 -8.50 -3.67
N HIS A 343 -6.18 -7.61 -3.81
CA HIS A 343 -5.83 -6.64 -2.77
C HIS A 343 -7.04 -5.77 -2.38
N GLU A 344 -7.68 -5.12 -3.36
CA GLU A 344 -8.83 -4.24 -3.13
C GLU A 344 -10.07 -4.99 -2.62
N MET A 345 -10.27 -6.24 -3.08
CA MET A 345 -11.32 -7.12 -2.54
C MET A 345 -11.10 -7.43 -1.06
N GLY A 346 -9.85 -7.43 -0.58
CA GLY A 346 -9.52 -7.54 0.83
C GLY A 346 -10.07 -6.38 1.66
N HIS A 347 -9.96 -5.15 1.16
CA HIS A 347 -10.57 -3.99 1.80
C HIS A 347 -12.09 -4.09 1.83
N VAL A 348 -12.73 -4.44 0.72
CA VAL A 348 -14.21 -4.59 0.66
C VAL A 348 -14.69 -5.68 1.62
N ALA A 349 -14.00 -6.83 1.65
CA ALA A 349 -14.30 -7.90 2.58
C ALA A 349 -14.17 -7.41 4.04
N TYR A 350 -13.18 -6.58 4.36
CA TYR A 350 -13.06 -5.96 5.69
C TYR A 350 -14.25 -5.03 5.99
N TYR A 351 -14.62 -4.17 5.04
CA TYR A 351 -15.75 -3.24 5.19
C TYR A 351 -17.04 -3.96 5.54
N MET A 352 -17.28 -5.09 4.88
CA MET A 352 -18.45 -5.93 5.12
C MET A 352 -18.42 -6.65 6.47
N GLN A 353 -17.24 -6.95 7.03
CA GLN A 353 -17.14 -7.67 8.31
C GLN A 353 -17.49 -6.79 9.51
N TYR A 354 -17.10 -5.52 9.49
CA TYR A 354 -17.38 -4.58 10.58
C TYR A 354 -18.63 -3.71 10.34
N GLU A 355 -19.46 -4.04 9.35
CA GLU A 355 -20.60 -3.23 8.90
C GLU A 355 -21.57 -2.82 10.04
N ASN A 356 -21.67 -3.67 11.06
CA ASN A 356 -22.58 -3.51 12.19
C ASN A 356 -21.95 -2.78 13.39
N LEU A 357 -20.68 -2.36 13.29
CA LEU A 357 -20.03 -1.60 14.35
C LEU A 357 -20.51 -0.14 14.34
N PRO A 358 -20.46 0.54 15.50
CA PRO A 358 -20.56 2.00 15.56
C PRO A 358 -19.61 2.67 14.56
N ALA A 359 -20.02 3.79 13.96
CA ALA A 359 -19.28 4.44 12.87
C ALA A 359 -17.81 4.74 13.20
N ILE A 360 -17.49 5.08 14.46
CA ILE A 360 -16.11 5.32 14.91
C ILE A 360 -15.22 4.07 14.85
N PHE A 361 -15.81 2.88 14.87
CA PHE A 361 -15.12 1.59 14.82
C PHE A 361 -15.10 0.93 13.44
N GLN A 362 -15.75 1.53 12.43
CA GLN A 362 -15.80 1.02 11.05
C GLN A 362 -14.51 1.35 10.28
N ASP A 363 -13.38 0.96 10.85
CA ASP A 363 -12.06 1.02 10.25
C ASP A 363 -11.31 -0.27 10.61
N GLY A 364 -10.17 -0.52 9.97
CA GLY A 364 -9.30 -1.62 10.38
C GLY A 364 -8.75 -1.43 11.78
N VAL A 365 -8.18 -2.49 12.35
CA VAL A 365 -7.50 -2.42 13.65
C VAL A 365 -6.45 -1.29 13.66
N ASN A 366 -5.72 -1.15 12.56
CA ASN A 366 -5.00 0.05 12.15
C ASN A 366 -4.78 -0.01 10.62
N SER A 367 -4.14 1.03 10.07
CA SER A 367 -3.87 1.11 8.64
C SER A 367 -3.01 -0.03 8.10
N ALA A 368 -2.03 -0.55 8.86
CA ALA A 368 -1.22 -1.68 8.43
C ALA A 368 -2.05 -2.97 8.28
N PHE A 369 -3.00 -3.22 9.19
CA PHE A 369 -3.90 -4.38 9.08
C PHE A 369 -4.78 -4.32 7.83
N GLN A 370 -5.31 -3.15 7.49
CA GLN A 370 -6.10 -2.97 6.27
C GLN A 370 -5.31 -3.37 5.03
N GLU A 371 -4.07 -2.89 4.90
CA GLU A 371 -3.20 -3.16 3.75
C GLU A 371 -2.67 -4.61 3.73
N SER A 372 -2.75 -5.35 4.84
CA SER A 372 -2.16 -6.69 4.96
C SER A 372 -3.09 -7.81 4.50
N ILE A 373 -4.40 -7.63 4.62
CA ILE A 373 -5.34 -8.74 4.50
C ILE A 373 -5.48 -9.20 3.05
N GLY A 374 -5.71 -8.26 2.12
CA GLY A 374 -5.77 -8.58 0.69
C GLY A 374 -4.48 -9.23 0.20
N ASP A 375 -3.35 -8.66 0.60
CA ASP A 375 -2.01 -9.17 0.29
C ASP A 375 -1.74 -10.57 0.87
N ALA A 376 -2.15 -10.84 2.12
CA ALA A 376 -2.00 -12.15 2.74
C ALA A 376 -2.84 -13.22 2.03
N ILE A 377 -4.05 -12.87 1.60
CA ILE A 377 -4.92 -13.76 0.84
C ILE A 377 -4.34 -13.99 -0.56
N MET A 378 -3.75 -12.96 -1.17
CA MET A 378 -3.11 -13.06 -2.49
C MET A 378 -1.99 -14.11 -2.51
N LEU A 379 -1.26 -14.32 -1.41
CA LEU A 379 -0.26 -15.41 -1.31
C LEU A 379 -0.88 -16.79 -1.57
N GLY A 380 -2.11 -17.03 -1.10
CA GLY A 380 -2.86 -18.25 -1.37
C GLY A 380 -3.40 -18.31 -2.80
N VAL A 381 -3.85 -17.18 -3.34
CA VAL A 381 -4.32 -17.04 -4.74
C VAL A 381 -3.20 -17.38 -5.73
N THR A 382 -1.98 -16.93 -5.47
CA THR A 382 -0.80 -17.22 -6.31
C THR A 382 -0.16 -18.58 -6.03
N SER A 383 -0.75 -19.40 -5.15
CA SER A 383 -0.20 -20.73 -4.88
C SER A 383 -0.25 -21.60 -6.14
N PRO A 384 0.79 -22.39 -6.43
CA PRO A 384 0.79 -23.28 -7.60
C PRO A 384 -0.43 -24.22 -7.67
N PRO A 385 -0.89 -24.85 -6.55
CA PRO A 385 -2.10 -25.67 -6.56
C PRO A 385 -3.35 -24.89 -6.99
N HIS A 386 -3.51 -23.65 -6.53
CA HIS A 386 -4.67 -22.83 -6.88
C HIS A 386 -4.63 -22.38 -8.35
N LEU A 387 -3.48 -21.88 -8.81
CA LEU A 387 -3.31 -21.46 -10.20
C LEU A 387 -3.53 -22.62 -11.18
N ASN A 388 -3.08 -23.83 -10.83
CA ASN A 388 -3.36 -25.03 -11.61
C ASN A 388 -4.84 -25.40 -11.61
N ARG A 389 -5.56 -25.25 -10.48
CA ARG A 389 -7.01 -25.45 -10.38
C ARG A 389 -7.80 -24.50 -11.30
N LEU A 390 -7.34 -23.26 -11.43
CA LEU A 390 -7.87 -22.30 -12.40
C LEU A 390 -7.39 -22.57 -13.84
N GLY A 391 -6.44 -23.49 -13.99
CA GLY A 391 -5.71 -23.82 -15.21
C GLY A 391 -4.89 -22.65 -15.77
N LEU A 392 -4.53 -21.72 -14.90
CA LEU A 392 -3.64 -20.61 -15.16
C LEU A 392 -2.16 -21.00 -15.01
N LEU A 393 -1.89 -22.25 -14.60
CA LEU A 393 -0.58 -22.89 -14.54
C LEU A 393 -0.69 -24.31 -15.12
N GLU A 394 0.17 -24.65 -16.09
CA GLU A 394 0.28 -26.02 -16.64
C GLU A 394 0.82 -27.01 -15.58
N GLU A 395 0.80 -28.32 -15.87
CA GLU A 395 1.00 -29.40 -14.88
C GLU A 395 2.08 -29.11 -13.82
N ILE A 396 1.71 -29.31 -12.55
CA ILE A 396 2.58 -29.28 -11.38
C ILE A 396 3.45 -30.56 -11.38
N ASN A 397 4.23 -30.78 -12.42
CA ASN A 397 5.41 -31.61 -12.24
C ASN A 397 6.28 -30.85 -11.24
N ASN A 398 6.70 -31.49 -10.15
CA ASN A 398 7.53 -30.91 -9.08
C ASN A 398 8.87 -30.41 -9.65
N ASN A 399 8.83 -29.34 -10.43
CA ASN A 399 9.92 -28.75 -11.18
C ASN A 399 10.56 -27.71 -10.27
N PRO A 400 11.75 -27.98 -9.70
CA PRO A 400 12.40 -27.05 -8.79
C PRO A 400 12.68 -25.68 -9.43
N ASP A 401 12.85 -25.64 -10.76
CA ASP A 401 13.07 -24.40 -11.49
C ASP A 401 11.80 -23.54 -11.55
N LEU A 402 10.62 -24.16 -11.69
CA LEU A 402 9.34 -23.44 -11.63
C LEU A 402 9.08 -22.87 -10.24
N GLU A 403 9.37 -23.65 -9.19
CA GLU A 403 9.21 -23.21 -7.80
C GLU A 403 10.08 -21.98 -7.49
N ILE A 404 11.37 -22.03 -7.84
CA ILE A 404 12.28 -20.89 -7.68
C ILE A 404 11.86 -19.72 -8.57
N LYS A 405 11.37 -19.96 -9.79
CA LYS A 405 10.87 -18.90 -10.69
C LYS A 405 9.70 -18.14 -10.07
N LEU A 406 8.72 -18.84 -9.51
CA LEU A 406 7.56 -18.22 -8.85
C LEU A 406 7.98 -17.43 -7.60
N LEU A 407 8.85 -18.01 -6.77
CA LEU A 407 9.41 -17.32 -5.61
C LEU A 407 10.22 -16.08 -6.00
N LEU A 408 11.05 -16.18 -7.03
CA LEU A 408 11.84 -15.06 -7.54
C LEU A 408 10.93 -13.95 -8.08
N TYR A 409 9.90 -14.30 -8.85
CA TYR A 409 8.94 -13.33 -9.34
C TYR A 409 8.23 -12.61 -8.17
N GLN A 410 7.72 -13.35 -7.19
CA GLN A 410 7.11 -12.76 -5.99
C GLN A 410 8.12 -11.89 -5.22
N GLY A 411 9.35 -12.39 -5.10
CA GLY A 411 10.46 -11.69 -4.43
C GLY A 411 10.80 -10.37 -5.13
N LEU A 412 10.88 -10.35 -6.46
CA LEU A 412 11.12 -9.14 -7.24
C LEU A 412 9.97 -8.13 -7.13
N ASN A 413 8.73 -8.58 -6.97
CA ASN A 413 7.57 -7.71 -6.77
C ASN A 413 7.51 -7.10 -5.36
N LYS A 414 7.83 -7.88 -4.31
CA LYS A 414 7.55 -7.50 -2.91
C LYS A 414 8.79 -7.10 -2.11
N ILE A 415 9.94 -7.77 -2.28
CA ILE A 415 11.14 -7.50 -1.45
C ILE A 415 11.69 -6.08 -1.69
N PRO A 416 11.81 -5.56 -2.94
CA PRO A 416 12.26 -4.17 -3.17
C PRO A 416 11.33 -3.08 -2.63
N GLN A 417 10.05 -3.40 -2.42
CA GLN A 417 9.06 -2.47 -1.86
C GLN A 417 9.35 -2.19 -0.37
N ILE A 418 9.91 -3.15 0.37
CA ILE A 418 10.19 -3.03 1.80
C ILE A 418 11.16 -1.86 2.10
N PRO A 419 12.39 -1.83 1.55
CA PRO A 419 13.29 -0.68 1.78
C PRO A 419 12.73 0.61 1.18
N TYR A 420 12.01 0.56 0.05
CA TYR A 420 11.36 1.74 -0.53
C TYR A 420 10.33 2.36 0.42
N ALA A 421 9.50 1.52 1.04
CA ALA A 421 8.46 1.99 1.95
C ALA A 421 9.05 2.59 3.22
N LEU A 422 10.07 1.94 3.78
CA LEU A 422 10.78 2.43 4.95
C LEU A 422 11.45 3.78 4.68
N LEU A 423 12.25 3.89 3.62
CA LEU A 423 13.00 5.11 3.33
C LEU A 423 12.09 6.30 3.01
N LEU A 424 10.95 6.05 2.33
CA LEU A 424 9.99 7.10 2.01
C LEU A 424 9.41 7.67 3.31
N GLU A 425 8.97 6.82 4.23
CA GLU A 425 8.40 7.35 5.47
C GLU A 425 9.45 7.99 6.38
N LYS A 426 10.67 7.43 6.46
CA LYS A 426 11.77 8.07 7.19
C LYS A 426 12.08 9.47 6.64
N TRP A 427 12.08 9.64 5.31
CA TRP A 427 12.21 10.96 4.69
C TRP A 427 11.10 11.92 5.16
N ARG A 428 9.84 11.46 5.16
CA ARG A 428 8.71 12.30 5.58
C ARG A 428 8.74 12.66 7.07
N TRP A 429 9.03 11.70 7.94
CA TRP A 429 9.16 11.96 9.38
C TRP A 429 10.24 13.01 9.65
N ASN A 430 11.38 12.92 8.98
CA ASN A 430 12.46 13.89 9.17
C ASN A 430 12.13 15.27 8.55
N VAL A 431 11.34 15.31 7.46
CA VAL A 431 10.78 16.56 6.92
C VAL A 431 9.80 17.20 7.92
N PHE A 432 8.92 16.40 8.52
CA PHE A 432 7.93 16.89 9.47
C PHE A 432 8.56 17.34 10.80
N LYS A 433 9.58 16.64 11.29
CA LYS A 433 10.42 17.08 12.42
C LYS A 433 11.23 18.35 12.12
N GLY A 434 11.42 18.69 10.85
CA GLY A 434 12.23 19.82 10.40
C GLY A 434 13.73 19.52 10.32
N GLU A 435 14.15 18.27 10.52
CA GLU A 435 15.53 17.81 10.34
C GLU A 435 15.96 17.87 8.88
N ILE A 436 15.02 17.63 7.95
CA ILE A 436 15.20 17.87 6.52
C ILE A 436 14.48 19.16 6.15
N SER A 437 15.25 20.21 5.87
CA SER A 437 14.71 21.50 5.41
C SER A 437 14.30 21.46 3.91
N PRO A 438 13.43 22.38 3.45
CA PRO A 438 13.09 22.50 2.02
C PRO A 438 14.30 22.64 1.09
N LEU A 439 15.39 23.22 1.58
CA LEU A 439 16.63 23.39 0.83
C LEU A 439 17.37 22.08 0.57
N ASN A 440 17.02 20.98 1.27
CA ASN A 440 17.68 19.69 1.18
C ASN A 440 16.70 18.54 0.89
N TYR A 441 15.48 18.85 0.42
CA TYR A 441 14.47 17.83 0.17
C TYR A 441 14.95 16.77 -0.81
N ASN A 442 15.59 17.19 -1.90
CA ASN A 442 15.95 16.27 -2.96
C ASN A 442 17.23 15.49 -2.65
N SER A 443 18.23 16.14 -2.07
CA SER A 443 19.49 15.51 -1.64
C SER A 443 19.24 14.44 -0.57
N ALA A 444 18.49 14.77 0.49
CA ALA A 444 18.18 13.82 1.55
C ALA A 444 17.35 12.63 1.04
N TRP A 445 16.45 12.86 0.06
CA TRP A 445 15.73 11.77 -0.60
C TRP A 445 16.69 10.79 -1.27
N TRP A 446 17.65 11.30 -2.05
CA TRP A 446 18.62 10.45 -2.76
C TRP A 446 19.62 9.77 -1.83
N GLU A 447 20.02 10.42 -0.73
CA GLU A 447 20.82 9.78 0.31
C GLU A 447 20.11 8.58 0.93
N LEU A 448 18.81 8.71 1.23
CA LEU A 448 18.00 7.61 1.76
C LEU A 448 17.75 6.51 0.72
N ARG A 449 17.54 6.86 -0.55
CA ARG A 449 17.43 5.92 -1.68
C ARG A 449 18.70 5.08 -1.83
N GLU A 450 19.87 5.71 -1.78
CA GLU A 450 21.14 5.00 -1.84
C GLU A 450 21.38 4.17 -0.58
N LYS A 451 21.10 4.70 0.62
CA LYS A 451 21.31 3.99 1.88
C LYS A 451 20.47 2.71 1.99
N TYR A 452 19.16 2.80 1.75
CA TYR A 452 18.24 1.68 1.99
C TYR A 452 18.04 0.80 0.75
N GLN A 453 17.93 1.37 -0.45
CA GLN A 453 17.71 0.58 -1.67
C GLN A 453 18.97 0.31 -2.48
N GLY A 454 20.08 1.01 -2.26
CA GLY A 454 21.21 0.90 -3.16
C GLY A 454 20.82 1.27 -4.59
N VAL A 455 20.03 2.35 -4.73
CA VAL A 455 19.57 2.88 -6.01
C VAL A 455 19.98 4.34 -6.14
N LYS A 456 20.57 4.71 -7.28
CA LYS A 456 21.00 6.08 -7.60
C LYS A 456 20.15 6.71 -8.69
N SER A 457 20.14 8.05 -8.72
CA SER A 457 19.55 8.80 -9.83
C SER A 457 20.37 8.57 -11.10
N PRO A 458 19.74 8.36 -12.27
CA PRO A 458 20.47 8.24 -13.53
C PRO A 458 20.94 9.59 -14.10
N SER A 459 20.44 10.69 -13.56
CA SER A 459 20.84 12.04 -13.96
C SER A 459 21.21 12.89 -12.75
N LYS A 460 22.03 13.92 -12.94
CA LYS A 460 22.35 14.88 -11.89
C LYS A 460 21.07 15.61 -11.46
N ARG A 461 20.74 15.51 -10.18
CA ARG A 461 19.60 16.22 -9.58
C ARG A 461 20.09 17.39 -8.74
N SER A 462 19.22 18.38 -8.58
CA SER A 462 19.45 19.58 -7.79
C SER A 462 18.23 19.87 -6.92
N GLU A 463 18.35 20.85 -6.04
CA GLU A 463 17.24 21.33 -5.22
C GLU A 463 16.24 22.20 -6.01
N LYS A 464 16.37 22.31 -7.33
CA LYS A 464 15.26 22.76 -8.19
C LYS A 464 14.29 21.60 -8.49
N ASN A 465 14.76 20.36 -8.34
CA ASN A 465 13.94 19.17 -8.48
C ASN A 465 13.23 18.84 -7.16
N PHE A 466 12.22 17.99 -7.25
CA PHE A 466 11.53 17.42 -6.11
C PHE A 466 11.04 16.02 -6.48
N ASP A 467 12.00 15.11 -6.58
CA ASP A 467 11.80 13.72 -6.98
C ASP A 467 10.85 12.92 -6.07
N PRO A 468 10.71 13.21 -4.76
CA PRO A 468 9.67 12.58 -3.94
C PRO A 468 8.27 12.75 -4.52
N SER A 469 7.91 13.94 -5.04
CA SER A 469 6.55 14.16 -5.56
C SER A 469 6.27 13.43 -6.88
N ALA A 470 7.27 12.80 -7.51
CA ALA A 470 6.97 11.91 -8.62
C ALA A 470 6.26 10.63 -8.17
N LYS A 471 6.12 10.37 -6.86
CA LYS A 471 5.31 9.28 -6.28
C LYS A 471 3.96 9.80 -5.79
N PHE A 472 2.88 9.13 -6.20
CA PHE A 472 1.49 9.47 -5.87
C PHE A 472 1.28 9.85 -4.39
N HIS A 473 1.66 8.97 -3.46
CA HIS A 473 1.44 9.13 -2.01
C HIS A 473 2.07 10.37 -1.38
N ILE A 474 3.06 10.98 -2.03
CA ILE A 474 3.64 12.25 -1.57
C ILE A 474 2.69 13.43 -1.84
N ASN A 475 2.06 13.50 -3.02
CA ASN A 475 1.10 14.56 -3.33
C ASN A 475 -0.28 14.31 -2.71
N ASP A 476 -0.73 13.05 -2.69
CA ASP A 476 -1.96 12.60 -2.05
C ASP A 476 -1.84 12.56 -0.50
N ASN A 477 -0.65 12.88 0.02
CA ASN A 477 -0.36 13.01 1.45
C ASN A 477 -0.77 11.77 2.30
N LYS A 478 -0.61 10.56 1.77
CA LYS A 478 -0.93 9.32 2.48
C LYS A 478 0.29 8.74 3.22
N PRO A 479 0.18 8.39 4.51
CA PRO A 479 1.25 7.71 5.25
C PRO A 479 1.66 6.40 4.56
N TYR A 480 2.95 6.14 4.41
CA TYR A 480 3.46 5.02 3.62
C TYR A 480 4.02 3.88 4.47
N ILE A 481 4.27 4.10 5.77
CA ILE A 481 4.78 3.05 6.67
C ILE A 481 3.84 1.85 6.78
N ARG A 482 2.55 2.05 6.51
CA ARG A 482 1.53 0.98 6.41
C ARG A 482 1.95 -0.14 5.44
N TYR A 483 2.63 0.20 4.34
CA TYR A 483 3.08 -0.78 3.34
C TYR A 483 4.31 -1.56 3.80
N PHE A 484 5.20 -0.93 4.58
CA PHE A 484 6.33 -1.63 5.22
C PHE A 484 5.81 -2.67 6.22
N LEU A 485 4.95 -2.24 7.15
CA LEU A 485 4.36 -3.12 8.15
C LEU A 485 3.50 -4.20 7.49
N SER A 486 2.74 -3.86 6.45
CA SER A 486 1.93 -4.84 5.69
C SER A 486 2.78 -5.92 5.04
N SER A 487 3.96 -5.59 4.51
CA SER A 487 4.88 -6.58 3.92
C SER A 487 5.28 -7.69 4.90
N ILE A 488 5.32 -7.37 6.20
CA ILE A 488 5.70 -8.29 7.27
C ILE A 488 4.45 -8.97 7.85
N LEU A 489 3.42 -8.18 8.16
CA LEU A 489 2.19 -8.67 8.75
C LEU A 489 1.45 -9.63 7.82
N GLN A 490 1.43 -9.39 6.51
CA GLN A 490 0.78 -10.29 5.55
C GLN A 490 1.34 -11.71 5.63
N MET A 491 2.65 -11.86 5.89
CA MET A 491 3.32 -13.17 6.02
C MET A 491 2.95 -13.86 7.33
N GLN A 492 2.85 -13.11 8.44
CA GLN A 492 2.38 -13.64 9.72
C GLN A 492 0.90 -14.08 9.65
N LEU A 493 0.04 -13.28 9.02
CA LEU A 493 -1.36 -13.63 8.80
C LEU A 493 -1.49 -14.86 7.89
N PHE A 494 -0.71 -14.94 6.81
CA PHE A 494 -0.73 -16.08 5.90
C PHE A 494 -0.24 -17.37 6.58
N GLU A 495 0.85 -17.32 7.37
CA GLU A 495 1.30 -18.47 8.17
C GLU A 495 0.19 -18.97 9.10
N ALA A 496 -0.50 -18.06 9.79
CA ALA A 496 -1.62 -18.41 10.64
C ALA A 496 -2.78 -19.05 9.86
N MET A 497 -3.16 -18.48 8.71
CA MET A 497 -4.23 -19.04 7.86
C MET A 497 -3.87 -20.45 7.34
N CYS A 498 -2.61 -20.67 6.98
CA CYS A 498 -2.08 -21.97 6.57
C CYS A 498 -2.10 -23.00 7.70
N LYS A 499 -1.70 -22.60 8.91
CA LYS A 499 -1.77 -23.49 10.07
C LYS A 499 -3.23 -23.83 10.40
N ALA A 500 -4.13 -22.84 10.32
CA ALA A 500 -5.55 -23.04 10.55
C ALA A 500 -6.22 -23.91 9.46
N SER A 501 -5.78 -23.83 8.20
CA SER A 501 -6.31 -24.68 7.12
C SER A 501 -5.97 -26.15 7.31
N ILE A 502 -4.79 -26.44 7.90
CA ILE A 502 -4.29 -27.81 8.13
C ILE A 502 -4.74 -28.37 9.48
N TYR A 503 -4.67 -27.57 10.56
CA TYR A 503 -4.88 -28.03 11.95
C TYR A 503 -6.22 -27.64 12.55
N GLY A 504 -7.07 -26.90 11.82
CA GLY A 504 -8.34 -26.42 12.33
C GLY A 504 -8.17 -25.34 13.40
N ASN A 505 -8.90 -25.43 14.52
CA ASN A 505 -8.89 -24.38 15.56
C ASN A 505 -7.68 -24.47 16.53
N ASP A 506 -6.96 -25.60 16.59
CA ASP A 506 -5.81 -25.81 17.49
C ASP A 506 -4.47 -25.66 16.74
N TYR A 507 -4.21 -24.46 16.22
CA TYR A 507 -3.09 -24.23 15.29
C TYR A 507 -1.95 -23.36 15.83
N PHE A 508 -2.17 -22.59 16.90
CA PHE A 508 -1.21 -21.57 17.35
C PHE A 508 0.19 -22.13 17.66
N ASN A 509 0.26 -23.31 18.27
CA ASN A 509 1.52 -23.96 18.65
C ASN A 509 1.99 -25.03 17.66
N LYS A 510 1.42 -25.07 16.45
CA LYS A 510 1.77 -26.05 15.42
C LYS A 510 2.78 -25.46 14.44
N THR A 511 3.63 -26.33 13.90
CA THR A 511 4.55 -26.03 12.81
C THR A 511 3.94 -26.53 11.51
N LEU A 512 4.08 -25.79 10.41
CA LEU A 512 3.60 -26.25 9.11
C LEU A 512 4.37 -27.51 8.68
N PRO A 513 3.69 -28.56 8.16
CA PRO A 513 4.34 -29.76 7.65
C PRO A 513 4.91 -29.56 6.24
N ILE A 514 4.61 -28.41 5.62
CA ILE A 514 5.01 -28.01 4.27
C ILE A 514 5.65 -26.61 4.31
N PRO A 515 6.51 -26.27 3.35
CA PRO A 515 6.98 -24.89 3.18
C PRO A 515 5.83 -23.89 3.03
N LEU A 516 5.97 -22.71 3.62
CA LEU A 516 4.88 -21.71 3.66
C LEU A 516 4.41 -21.29 2.26
N HIS A 517 5.32 -21.13 1.30
CA HIS A 517 5.00 -20.75 -0.08
C HIS A 517 4.29 -21.84 -0.89
N LYS A 518 4.14 -23.06 -0.34
CA LYS A 518 3.35 -24.15 -0.95
C LYS A 518 1.94 -24.27 -0.40
N CYS A 519 1.59 -23.46 0.60
CA CYS A 519 0.28 -23.49 1.21
C CYS A 519 -0.81 -23.01 0.24
N ASP A 520 -1.92 -23.74 0.21
CA ASP A 520 -3.18 -23.34 -0.43
C ASP A 520 -4.27 -23.27 0.66
N ILE A 521 -4.95 -22.13 0.75
CA ILE A 521 -6.04 -21.90 1.71
C ILE A 521 -7.42 -21.98 1.05
N TYR A 522 -7.50 -22.12 -0.27
CA TYR A 522 -8.74 -22.16 -1.04
C TYR A 522 -9.69 -23.27 -0.54
N GLY A 523 -10.97 -22.94 -0.40
CA GLY A 523 -12.00 -23.88 0.08
C GLY A 523 -11.95 -24.19 1.58
N SER A 524 -11.00 -23.64 2.34
CA SER A 524 -10.92 -23.83 3.79
C SER A 524 -11.56 -22.66 4.54
N THR A 525 -12.83 -22.79 4.92
CA THR A 525 -13.52 -21.74 5.71
C THR A 525 -12.95 -21.57 7.12
N THR A 526 -12.26 -22.60 7.64
CA THR A 526 -11.55 -22.55 8.93
C THR A 526 -10.29 -21.71 8.86
N SER A 527 -9.59 -21.68 7.71
CA SER A 527 -8.33 -20.95 7.51
C SER A 527 -8.42 -19.49 7.94
N THR A 528 -9.54 -18.81 7.64
CA THR A 528 -9.73 -17.39 7.96
C THR A 528 -10.72 -17.15 9.10
N LYS A 529 -11.15 -18.18 9.85
CA LYS A 529 -12.18 -18.02 10.91
C LYS A 529 -11.78 -16.97 11.96
N ASN A 530 -10.55 -17.06 12.46
CA ASN A 530 -10.04 -16.09 13.43
C ASN A 530 -9.77 -14.72 12.80
N LEU A 531 -9.32 -14.70 11.54
CA LEU A 531 -9.14 -13.46 10.78
C LEU A 531 -10.47 -12.71 10.63
N ARG A 532 -11.54 -13.38 10.17
CA ARG A 532 -12.88 -12.80 10.04
C ARG A 532 -13.43 -12.31 11.37
N LYS A 533 -13.20 -13.05 12.46
CA LYS A 533 -13.57 -12.62 13.81
C LYS A 533 -12.82 -11.34 14.22
N MET A 534 -11.52 -11.27 14.01
CA MET A 534 -10.73 -10.06 14.25
C MET A 534 -11.25 -8.89 13.39
N MET A 535 -11.51 -9.14 12.11
CA MET A 535 -12.04 -8.12 11.19
C MET A 535 -13.39 -7.56 11.63
N SER A 536 -14.28 -8.41 12.18
CA SER A 536 -15.57 -7.94 12.68
C SER A 536 -15.50 -7.01 13.89
N LEU A 537 -14.34 -6.89 14.53
CA LEU A 537 -14.10 -5.98 15.65
C LEU A 537 -13.54 -4.62 15.20
N GLY A 538 -13.13 -4.47 13.94
CA GLY A 538 -12.63 -3.20 13.39
C GLY A 538 -11.58 -2.54 14.29
N SER A 539 -11.67 -1.22 14.46
CA SER A 539 -10.78 -0.45 15.35
C SER A 539 -11.19 -0.46 16.82
N SER A 540 -12.18 -1.28 17.22
CA SER A 540 -12.62 -1.39 18.62
C SER A 540 -11.63 -2.11 19.55
N ILE A 541 -10.65 -2.81 18.96
CA ILE A 541 -9.56 -3.51 19.64
C ILE A 541 -8.21 -2.91 19.27
N THR A 542 -7.20 -3.19 20.08
CA THR A 542 -5.81 -2.81 19.78
C THR A 542 -5.17 -3.76 18.76
N TRP A 543 -4.10 -3.31 18.10
CA TRP A 543 -3.35 -4.17 17.18
C TRP A 543 -2.73 -5.41 17.82
N LYS A 544 -2.32 -5.34 19.10
CA LYS A 544 -1.78 -6.48 19.85
C LYS A 544 -2.86 -7.55 20.06
N GLU A 545 -4.07 -7.13 20.42
CA GLU A 545 -5.21 -8.04 20.56
C GLU A 545 -5.60 -8.65 19.22
N GLY A 546 -5.71 -7.83 18.17
CA GLY A 546 -6.03 -8.29 16.82
C GLY A 546 -5.01 -9.29 16.28
N LEU A 547 -3.71 -9.02 16.45
CA LEU A 547 -2.65 -9.93 16.04
C LEU A 547 -2.70 -11.24 16.82
N LYS A 548 -2.91 -11.18 18.15
CA LYS A 548 -2.97 -12.36 19.01
C LYS A 548 -4.16 -13.26 18.69
N MET A 549 -5.30 -12.67 18.34
CA MET A 549 -6.49 -13.43 17.91
C MET A 549 -6.21 -14.30 16.68
N VAL A 550 -5.36 -13.83 15.76
CA VAL A 550 -5.09 -14.52 14.49
C VAL A 550 -3.83 -15.37 14.57
N THR A 551 -2.78 -14.93 15.23
CA THR A 551 -1.45 -15.58 15.18
C THR A 551 -1.05 -16.24 16.49
N GLY A 552 -1.72 -15.91 17.60
CA GLY A 552 -1.34 -16.33 18.94
C GLY A 552 -0.25 -15.46 19.59
N THR A 553 0.36 -14.53 18.84
CA THR A 553 1.40 -13.61 19.32
C THR A 553 0.93 -12.16 19.30
N ASN A 554 1.58 -11.29 20.07
CA ASN A 554 1.32 -9.86 20.12
C ASN A 554 2.50 -9.03 19.58
N GLU A 555 3.36 -9.66 18.77
CA GLU A 555 4.59 -9.08 18.25
C GLU A 555 4.70 -9.27 16.74
N TYR A 556 5.16 -8.22 16.06
CA TYR A 556 5.57 -8.31 14.66
C TYR A 556 6.82 -9.17 14.54
N SER A 557 6.92 -9.95 13.46
CA SER A 557 8.05 -10.84 13.23
C SER A 557 8.35 -10.98 11.74
N ALA A 558 9.61 -10.76 11.35
CA ALA A 558 10.10 -11.03 10.00
C ALA A 558 10.25 -12.53 9.71
N ARG A 559 10.18 -13.41 10.72
CA ARG A 559 10.41 -14.86 10.57
C ARG A 559 9.54 -15.49 9.46
N PRO A 560 8.21 -15.29 9.38
CA PRO A 560 7.42 -15.92 8.33
C PRO A 560 7.78 -15.46 6.93
N LEU A 561 8.18 -14.18 6.78
CA LEU A 561 8.68 -13.65 5.51
C LEU A 561 9.99 -14.36 5.10
N LEU A 562 10.94 -14.46 6.02
CA LEU A 562 12.22 -15.14 5.77
C LEU A 562 12.01 -16.62 5.46
N GLN A 563 11.09 -17.29 6.16
CA GLN A 563 10.73 -18.69 5.89
C GLN A 563 10.07 -18.88 4.52
N TYR A 564 9.19 -17.96 4.11
CA TYR A 564 8.57 -17.99 2.79
C TYR A 564 9.62 -17.93 1.67
N TYR A 565 10.60 -17.04 1.81
CA TYR A 565 11.65 -16.82 0.80
C TYR A 565 12.92 -17.65 1.01
N GLN A 566 12.96 -18.56 1.98
CA GLN A 566 14.18 -19.32 2.29
C GLN A 566 14.76 -20.07 1.07
N PRO A 567 13.96 -20.78 0.24
CA PRO A 567 14.51 -21.44 -0.94
C PRO A 567 15.08 -20.45 -1.98
N LEU A 568 14.43 -19.28 -2.13
CA LEU A 568 14.93 -18.22 -3.00
C LEU A 568 16.25 -17.66 -2.46
N TYR A 569 16.35 -17.44 -1.15
CA TYR A 569 17.57 -16.92 -0.54
C TYR A 569 18.75 -17.86 -0.75
N GLU A 570 18.55 -19.16 -0.57
CA GLU A 570 19.57 -20.19 -0.84
C GLU A 570 20.00 -20.20 -2.31
N TRP A 571 19.05 -20.06 -3.23
CA TRP A 571 19.34 -19.93 -4.66
C TRP A 571 20.17 -18.68 -4.98
N LEU A 572 19.82 -17.52 -4.40
CA LEU A 572 20.57 -16.27 -4.54
C LEU A 572 22.00 -16.40 -4.00
N LEU A 573 22.18 -17.01 -2.83
CA LEU A 573 23.50 -17.25 -2.25
C LEU A 573 24.35 -18.19 -3.09
N LYS A 574 23.73 -19.20 -3.73
CA LYS A 574 24.42 -20.08 -4.68
C LYS A 574 24.88 -19.30 -5.92
N MET A 575 24.04 -18.43 -6.48
CA MET A 575 24.41 -17.54 -7.58
C MET A 575 25.59 -16.63 -7.20
N ILE A 576 25.52 -16.01 -6.02
CA ILE A 576 26.56 -15.12 -5.51
C ILE A 576 27.91 -15.85 -5.41
N ARG A 577 27.93 -17.06 -4.84
CA ARG A 577 29.16 -17.88 -4.73
C ARG A 577 29.68 -18.33 -6.09
N ASN A 578 28.80 -18.81 -6.97
CA ASN A 578 29.20 -19.37 -8.26
C ASN A 578 29.82 -18.33 -9.20
N TYR A 579 29.33 -17.09 -9.14
CA TYR A 579 29.77 -16.01 -10.03
C TYR A 579 30.61 -14.94 -9.33
N ASN A 580 31.01 -15.17 -8.07
CA ASN A 580 31.75 -14.22 -7.23
C ASN A 580 31.12 -12.82 -7.23
N ILE A 581 29.79 -12.76 -7.06
CA ILE A 581 29.03 -11.50 -7.16
C ILE A 581 29.28 -10.66 -5.90
N PRO A 582 29.74 -9.40 -6.01
CA PRO A 582 29.85 -8.51 -4.86
C PRO A 582 28.47 -8.17 -4.29
N VAL A 583 28.33 -8.27 -2.97
CA VAL A 583 27.09 -7.98 -2.23
C VAL A 583 27.17 -6.60 -1.56
N GLY A 584 26.07 -5.85 -1.62
CA GLY A 584 26.03 -4.46 -1.17
C GLY A 584 26.59 -3.49 -2.20
N TRP A 585 26.70 -2.21 -1.86
CA TRP A 585 27.16 -1.17 -2.77
C TRP A 585 28.10 -0.21 -2.05
N ILE A 586 29.17 0.19 -2.74
CA ILE A 586 30.15 1.15 -2.24
C ILE A 586 29.73 2.53 -2.73
N LYS A 587 29.74 3.52 -1.82
CA LYS A 587 29.66 4.93 -2.19
C LYS A 587 31.07 5.34 -2.60
N ILE A 588 31.32 5.49 -3.90
CA ILE A 588 32.58 6.01 -4.42
C ILE A 588 32.49 7.54 -4.47
#